data_AF-A0A6J0ZX98-F1
#
_entry.id   AF-A0A6J0ZX98-F1
#
_cell.length_a   1.000
_cell.length_b   1.000
_cell.length_c   1.000
_cell.angle_alpha   90.00
_cell.angle_beta   90.00
_cell.angle_gamma   90.00
#
_symmetry.space_group_name_H-M   'P 1'
#
loop_
_entity.id
_entity.type
_entity.pdbx_description
1 polymer ?
#
loop_
_entity_poly.entity_id
_entity_poly.type
_entity_poly.pdbx_seq_one_letter_code
_entity_poly.pdbx_strand_id
1 'polypeptide(L)'
;GSDGLFDNLFDREIVSTLSIHSDVVNAAKALANLASNHSKDSSIDSPYSLEARSKGFDVPFWKKILGMKLTGGKVDDITVIVGQVVTSPSTCILDEIPKTEEVQGTEGFWST
;
A
#
# COMPACT_ATOMS: atom_id res chain seq x y z
N GLY A 1 -2.42 5.34 6.41
CA GLY A 1 -2.82 6.71 6.08
C GLY A 1 -3.55 7.34 7.25
N SER A 2 -3.96 8.60 7.14
CA SER A 2 -4.89 9.23 8.09
C SER A 2 -6.34 8.77 7.87
N ASP A 3 -7.23 9.13 8.77
CA ASP A 3 -8.68 8.93 8.65
C ASP A 3 -9.26 9.62 7.41
N GLY A 4 -8.77 10.81 7.05
CA GLY A 4 -9.13 11.50 5.81
C GLY A 4 -8.97 10.65 4.53
N LEU A 5 -8.07 9.65 4.52
CA LEU A 5 -7.97 8.68 3.41
C LEU A 5 -9.14 7.69 3.41
N PHE A 6 -9.42 7.07 4.56
CA PHE A 6 -10.35 5.95 4.67
C PHE A 6 -11.82 6.40 4.79
N ASP A 7 -12.04 7.64 5.24
CA ASP A 7 -13.37 8.27 5.28
C ASP A 7 -13.91 8.57 3.86
N ASN A 8 -13.00 8.67 2.88
CA ASN A 8 -13.31 9.11 1.51
C ASN A 8 -13.10 8.04 0.43
N LEU A 9 -12.44 6.91 0.74
CA LEU A 9 -12.19 5.81 -0.19
C LEU A 9 -12.66 4.46 0.35
N PHE A 10 -13.25 3.64 -0.52
CA PHE A 10 -13.52 2.23 -0.22
C PHE A 10 -12.28 1.36 -0.47
N ASP A 11 -12.16 0.25 0.27
CA ASP A 11 -11.09 -0.74 0.09
C ASP A 11 -10.92 -1.18 -1.37
N ARG A 12 -12.03 -1.40 -2.09
CA ARG A 12 -12.02 -1.77 -3.51
C ARG A 12 -11.35 -0.71 -4.40
N GLU A 13 -11.52 0.57 -4.07
CA GLU A 13 -10.93 1.69 -4.81
C GLU A 13 -9.44 1.81 -4.52
N ILE A 14 -9.06 1.55 -3.25
CA ILE A 14 -7.66 1.48 -2.83
C ILE A 14 -6.95 0.37 -3.61
N VAL A 15 -7.49 -0.85 -3.58
CA VAL A 15 -6.91 -2.01 -4.30
C VAL A 15 -6.85 -1.75 -5.81
N SER A 16 -7.92 -1.23 -6.40
CA SER A 16 -7.96 -0.88 -7.82
C SER A 16 -6.87 0.13 -8.19
N THR A 17 -6.73 1.21 -7.42
CA THR A 17 -5.72 2.24 -7.65
C THR A 17 -4.31 1.68 -7.50
N LEU A 18 -4.06 0.85 -6.48
CA LEU A 18 -2.76 0.20 -6.28
C LEU A 18 -2.41 -0.77 -7.42
N SER A 19 -3.40 -1.46 -8.00
CA SER A 19 -3.16 -2.42 -9.09
C SER A 19 -2.71 -1.77 -10.41
N ILE A 20 -3.04 -0.49 -10.61
CA ILE A 20 -2.71 0.26 -11.83
C ILE A 20 -1.27 0.81 -11.78
N HIS A 21 -0.74 1.04 -10.58
CA HIS A 21 0.54 1.72 -10.39
C HIS A 21 1.61 0.73 -9.92
N SER A 22 2.66 0.55 -10.72
CA SER A 22 3.81 -0.30 -10.35
C SER A 22 4.77 0.37 -9.37
N ASP A 23 4.75 1.71 -9.28
CA ASP A 23 5.60 2.51 -8.41
C ASP A 23 4.83 3.05 -7.20
N VAL A 24 5.44 2.94 -6.02
CA VAL A 24 4.83 3.32 -4.73
C VAL A 24 4.59 4.82 -4.60
N VAL A 25 5.42 5.67 -5.23
CA VAL A 25 5.26 7.13 -5.17
C VAL A 25 4.03 7.57 -5.96
N ASN A 26 3.89 7.05 -7.18
CA ASN A 26 2.72 7.34 -8.01
C ASN A 26 1.44 6.74 -7.42
N ALA A 27 1.52 5.54 -6.86
CA ALA A 27 0.41 4.93 -6.14
C ALA A 27 -0.06 5.79 -4.96
N ALA A 28 0.88 6.28 -4.13
CA ALA A 28 0.56 7.14 -2.99
C ALA A 28 -0.09 8.46 -3.43
N LYS A 29 0.45 9.10 -4.47
CA LYS A 29 -0.11 10.34 -5.03
C LYS A 29 -1.50 10.11 -5.63
N ALA A 30 -1.70 9.02 -6.35
CA ALA A 30 -2.99 8.68 -6.95
C ALA A 30 -4.05 8.46 -5.87
N LEU A 31 -3.74 7.73 -4.80
CA LEU A 31 -4.62 7.53 -3.65
C LEU A 31 -4.94 8.85 -2.93
N ALA A 32 -3.94 9.68 -2.69
CA ALA A 32 -4.13 10.99 -2.04
C ALA A 32 -5.03 11.92 -2.87
N ASN A 33 -4.82 11.96 -4.20
CA ASN A 33 -5.63 12.76 -5.11
C ASN A 33 -7.06 12.24 -5.20
N LEU A 34 -7.26 10.91 -5.26
CA LEU A 34 -8.59 10.31 -5.31
C LEU A 34 -9.36 10.63 -4.02
N ALA A 35 -8.74 10.44 -2.85
CA ALA A 35 -9.36 10.78 -1.57
C ALA A 35 -9.67 12.28 -1.46
N SER A 36 -8.77 13.15 -1.92
CA SER A 36 -8.97 14.61 -1.94
C SER A 36 -10.15 15.02 -2.81
N ASN A 37 -10.30 14.40 -3.98
CA ASN A 37 -11.44 14.65 -4.86
C ASN A 37 -12.75 14.20 -4.22
N HIS A 38 -12.79 12.99 -3.67
CA HIS A 38 -13.98 12.46 -2.98
C HIS A 38 -14.34 13.29 -1.74
N SER A 39 -13.34 13.78 -0.99
CA SER A 39 -13.55 14.61 0.21
C SER A 39 -14.32 15.90 -0.09
N LYS A 40 -14.16 16.44 -1.30
CA LYS A 40 -14.76 17.71 -1.74
C LYS A 40 -16.06 17.52 -2.52
N ASP A 41 -16.35 16.28 -2.92
CA ASP A 41 -17.58 15.95 -3.62
C ASP A 41 -18.72 15.80 -2.60
N SER A 42 -19.74 16.66 -2.69
CA SER A 42 -20.92 16.59 -1.83
C SER A 42 -21.95 15.55 -2.30
N SER A 43 -21.79 15.04 -3.51
CA SER A 43 -22.71 14.09 -4.15
C SER A 43 -22.28 12.63 -3.95
N ILE A 44 -21.01 12.38 -3.63
CA ILE A 44 -20.52 11.02 -3.45
C ILE A 44 -21.07 10.37 -2.18
N ASP A 45 -21.36 9.09 -2.26
CA ASP A 45 -21.70 8.28 -1.09
C ASP A 45 -20.40 7.71 -0.48
N SER A 46 -19.72 8.54 0.29
CA SER A 46 -18.44 8.20 0.93
C SER A 46 -18.61 7.19 2.08
N PRO A 47 -17.57 6.40 2.43
CA PRO A 47 -17.57 5.56 3.63
C PRO A 47 -18.03 6.30 4.90
N TYR A 48 -17.55 7.53 5.09
CA TYR A 48 -17.97 8.39 6.20
C TYR A 48 -19.48 8.67 6.19
N SER A 49 -20.03 9.07 5.05
CA SER A 49 -21.46 9.38 4.93
C SER A 49 -22.35 8.15 5.12
N LEU A 50 -21.90 6.98 4.67
CA LEU A 50 -22.55 5.70 4.91
C LEU A 50 -22.58 5.35 6.40
N GLU A 51 -21.45 5.52 7.10
CA GLU A 51 -21.36 5.25 8.53
C GLU A 51 -22.21 6.23 9.35
N ALA A 52 -22.23 7.51 8.98
CA ALA A 52 -23.09 8.51 9.63
C ALA A 52 -24.57 8.11 9.54
N ARG A 53 -25.02 7.60 8.38
CA ARG A 53 -26.40 7.11 8.21
C ARG A 53 -26.66 5.83 9.00
N SER A 54 -25.72 4.89 9.05
CA SER A 54 -25.89 3.63 9.80
C SER A 54 -25.98 3.86 11.31
N LYS A 55 -25.29 4.88 11.83
CA LYS A 55 -25.36 5.32 13.23
C LYS A 55 -26.60 6.15 13.58
N GLY A 56 -27.52 6.35 12.63
CA GLY A 56 -28.80 7.02 12.89
C GLY A 56 -28.76 8.54 12.89
N PHE A 57 -27.68 9.16 12.39
CA PHE A 57 -27.65 10.60 12.12
C PHE A 57 -28.43 10.98 10.85
N ASP A 58 -29.04 10.00 10.18
CA ASP A 58 -29.76 10.20 8.93
C ASP A 58 -30.94 11.17 9.09
N VAL A 59 -31.25 11.88 8.03
CA VAL A 59 -32.32 12.87 8.04
C VAL A 59 -33.67 12.22 8.36
N PRO A 60 -34.60 12.94 9.00
CA PRO A 60 -35.96 12.47 9.20
C PRO A 60 -36.57 11.90 7.92
N PHE A 61 -37.36 10.82 8.04
CA PHE A 61 -37.88 10.02 6.92
C PHE A 61 -38.53 10.85 5.79
N TRP A 62 -39.21 11.94 6.14
CA TRP A 62 -39.82 12.88 5.18
C TRP A 62 -38.80 13.60 4.29
N LYS A 63 -37.60 13.93 4.79
CA LYS A 63 -36.50 14.50 3.98
C LYS A 63 -35.83 13.44 3.10
N LYS A 64 -35.78 12.19 3.56
CA LYS A 64 -35.24 11.06 2.80
C LYS A 64 -36.10 10.73 1.57
N ILE A 65 -37.42 10.86 1.69
CA ILE A 65 -38.39 10.72 0.57
C ILE A 65 -38.22 11.85 -0.47
N LEU A 66 -37.82 13.05 -0.04
CA LEU A 66 -37.51 14.18 -0.92
C LEU A 66 -36.14 14.06 -1.61
N GLY A 67 -35.45 12.91 -1.49
CA GLY A 67 -34.15 12.67 -2.12
C GLY A 67 -32.97 13.32 -1.38
N MET A 68 -33.20 13.96 -0.24
CA MET A 68 -32.13 14.50 0.59
C MET A 68 -31.56 13.36 1.43
N LYS A 69 -30.33 12.95 1.13
CA LYS A 69 -29.55 12.01 1.94
C LYS A 69 -28.35 12.75 2.52
N LEU A 70 -27.83 12.30 3.66
CA LEU A 70 -26.49 12.70 4.08
C LEU A 70 -25.49 12.03 3.15
N THR A 71 -25.12 12.73 2.08
CA THR A 71 -24.05 12.37 1.14
C THR A 71 -22.92 13.37 1.28
N GLY A 72 -21.77 13.01 0.72
CA GLY A 72 -20.60 13.86 0.63
C GLY A 72 -19.39 13.24 1.30
N GLY A 73 -18.21 13.60 0.81
CA GLY A 73 -16.96 13.32 1.49
C GLY A 73 -16.77 14.12 2.77
N LYS A 74 -15.80 13.71 3.58
CA LYS A 74 -15.34 14.43 4.76
C LYS A 74 -14.08 15.21 4.39
N VAL A 75 -14.15 16.54 4.39
CA VAL A 75 -12.99 17.41 4.15
C VAL A 75 -12.07 17.32 5.36
N ASP A 76 -10.90 16.71 5.19
CA ASP A 76 -9.94 16.40 6.26
C ASP A 76 -8.49 16.40 5.75
N ASP A 77 -7.52 16.37 6.66
CA ASP A 77 -6.11 16.22 6.32
C ASP A 77 -5.81 14.80 5.81
N ILE A 78 -5.33 14.71 4.57
CA ILE A 78 -5.06 13.42 3.90
C ILE A 78 -3.58 13.13 3.90
N THR A 79 -3.17 12.09 4.65
CA THR A 79 -1.81 11.55 4.65
C THR A 79 -1.81 10.12 4.12
N VAL A 80 -0.99 9.84 3.11
CA VAL A 80 -0.88 8.52 2.48
C VAL A 80 0.57 8.05 2.50
N ILE A 81 0.78 6.81 2.94
CA ILE A 81 2.06 6.09 2.87
C ILE A 81 1.79 4.77 2.17
N VAL A 82 2.59 4.46 1.14
CA VAL A 82 2.54 3.19 0.41
C VAL A 82 3.89 2.51 0.56
N GLY A 83 3.88 1.27 1.06
CA GLY A 83 5.07 0.44 1.20
C GLY A 83 4.92 -0.82 0.36
N GLN A 84 5.95 -1.16 -0.41
CA GLN A 84 6.02 -2.42 -1.15
C GLN A 84 7.03 -3.34 -0.46
N VAL A 85 6.59 -4.55 -0.12
CA VAL A 85 7.47 -5.58 0.42
C VAL A 85 8.20 -6.24 -0.74
N VAL A 86 9.54 -6.17 -0.70
CA VAL A 86 10.43 -6.81 -1.69
C VAL A 86 11.25 -7.90 -1.01
N THR A 87 11.21 -9.10 -1.57
CA THR A 87 12.10 -10.20 -1.17
C THR A 87 13.41 -10.06 -1.94
N SER A 88 14.52 -9.85 -1.24
CA SER A 88 15.84 -9.96 -1.84
C SER A 88 16.34 -11.41 -1.75
N PRO A 89 16.96 -11.97 -2.81
CA PRO A 89 17.60 -13.27 -2.71
C PRO A 89 18.78 -13.19 -1.73
N SER A 90 18.84 -14.13 -0.79
CA SER A 90 20.01 -14.31 0.07
C SER A 90 21.13 -14.91 -0.77
N THR A 91 22.14 -14.12 -1.13
CA THR A 91 23.35 -14.67 -1.74
C THR A 91 24.13 -15.40 -0.64
N CYS A 92 23.99 -16.72 -0.58
CA CYS A 92 24.86 -17.55 0.24
C CYS A 92 26.27 -17.49 -0.37
N ILE A 93 27.12 -16.58 0.10
CA ILE A 93 28.55 -16.61 -0.21
C ILE A 93 29.19 -17.64 0.72
N LEU A 94 29.18 -18.90 0.31
CA LEU A 94 30.10 -19.93 0.79
C LEU A 94 30.35 -20.87 -0.40
N ASP A 95 31.59 -20.86 -0.90
CA ASP A 95 32.30 -21.99 -1.56
C ASP A 95 33.42 -21.54 -2.53
N GLU A 96 34.13 -20.45 -2.24
CA GLU A 96 35.50 -20.27 -2.78
C GLU A 96 36.51 -20.16 -1.63
N ILE A 97 36.90 -21.32 -1.09
CA ILE A 97 38.20 -21.45 -0.44
C ILE A 97 39.17 -21.91 -1.56
N PRO A 98 40.15 -21.08 -1.98
CA PRO A 98 41.13 -21.53 -2.96
C PRO A 98 41.97 -22.66 -2.32
N LYS A 99 41.94 -23.84 -2.94
CA LYS A 99 42.81 -24.96 -2.55
C LYS A 99 44.26 -24.52 -2.75
N THR A 100 45.02 -24.50 -1.66
CA THR A 100 46.46 -24.30 -1.67
C THR A 100 47.10 -25.56 -2.26
N GLU A 101 47.90 -25.41 -3.31
CA GLU A 101 48.68 -26.50 -3.90
C GLU A 101 49.76 -26.97 -2.92
N GLU A 102 49.71 -28.26 -2.57
CA GLU A 102 50.75 -28.92 -1.79
C GLU A 102 51.85 -29.41 -2.76
N VAL A 103 53.02 -28.77 -2.72
CA VAL A 103 54.19 -29.18 -3.51
C VAL A 103 54.84 -30.39 -2.81
N GLN A 104 54.68 -31.58 -3.38
CA GLN A 104 55.41 -32.76 -2.93
C GLN A 104 56.86 -32.72 -3.42
N GLY A 105 57.77 -32.45 -2.49
CA GLY A 105 59.20 -32.57 -2.66
C GLY A 105 59.61 -34.01 -2.97
N THR A 106 60.48 -34.17 -3.97
CA THR A 106 61.09 -35.43 -4.36
C THR A 106 62.06 -35.90 -3.28
N GLU A 107 61.75 -36.98 -2.57
CA GLU A 107 62.73 -37.65 -1.71
C GLU A 107 63.55 -38.66 -2.54
N GLY A 108 64.87 -38.51 -2.41
CA GLY A 108 65.89 -39.19 -3.18
C GLY A 108 66.01 -40.68 -2.85
N PHE A 109 66.05 -41.47 -3.92
CA PHE A 109 66.38 -42.89 -3.92
C PHE A 109 67.91 -43.06 -3.96
N TRP A 110 68.53 -43.54 -2.88
CA TRP A 110 69.92 -44.02 -2.90
C TRP A 110 69.93 -45.55 -2.87
N SER A 111 70.48 -46.16 -3.92
CA SER A 111 70.92 -47.56 -3.95
C SER A 111 72.25 -47.72 -3.21
N THR A 112 72.40 -48.73 -2.35
CA THR A 112 73.38 -49.84 -2.47
C THR A 112 73.00 -50.96 -1.51
#